data_AF-A0AAD4K2S7-F1
#
_entry.id   AF-A0AAD4K2S7-F1
#
_cell.length_a   1.000
_cell.length_b   1.000
_cell.length_c   1.000
_cell.angle_alpha   90.00
_cell.angle_beta   90.00
_cell.angle_gamma   90.00
#
_symmetry.space_group_name_H-M   'P 1'
#
loop_
_entity.id
_entity.type
_entity.pdbx_description
1 polymer ?
#
loop_
_entity_poly.entity_id
_entity_poly.type
_entity_poly.pdbx_seq_one_letter_code
_entity_poly.pdbx_strand_id
1 'polypeptide(L)'
;NLLLLNHLALQQQINAKLIFHAIANYKKSPTDRKTVAFIKNKFQGLRILWLEFHRRDWQIRQHYNKSVVQHEYFQQELCSLVHEKYMLARLRMSRDKKRI
;
A
#
# COMPACT_ATOMS: atom_id res chain seq x y z
N ASN A 1 -24.28 -6.18 -2.20
CA ASN A 1 -23.80 -7.37 -1.46
C ASN A 1 -22.82 -6.91 -0.38
N LEU A 2 -23.31 -6.71 0.84
CA LEU A 2 -22.57 -6.10 1.96
C LEU A 2 -21.41 -7.00 2.45
N LEU A 3 -21.61 -8.32 2.43
CA LEU A 3 -20.59 -9.30 2.85
C LEU A 3 -19.32 -9.21 1.99
N LEU A 4 -19.48 -9.06 0.67
CA LEU A 4 -18.37 -8.89 -0.26
C LEU A 4 -17.61 -7.58 0.00
N LEU A 5 -18.32 -6.47 0.22
CA LEU A 5 -17.70 -5.19 0.57
C LEU A 5 -16.91 -5.30 1.87
N ASN A 6 -17.48 -5.94 2.89
CA ASN A 6 -16.82 -6.21 4.17
C ASN A 6 -15.53 -7.00 4.01
N HIS A 7 -15.57 -8.07 3.20
CA HIS A 7 -14.38 -8.86 2.90
C HIS A 7 -13.31 -8.04 2.16
N LEU A 8 -13.70 -7.27 1.14
CA LEU A 8 -12.77 -6.47 0.36
C LEU A 8 -12.07 -5.39 1.20
N ALA A 9 -12.78 -4.71 2.09
CA ALA A 9 -12.14 -3.68 2.91
C ALA A 9 -11.32 -4.26 4.07
N LEU A 10 -11.67 -5.45 4.60
CA LEU A 10 -10.76 -6.18 5.48
C LEU A 10 -9.43 -6.48 4.76
N GLN A 11 -9.50 -6.96 3.51
CA GLN A 11 -8.31 -7.19 2.69
C GLN A 11 -7.54 -5.89 2.40
N GLN A 12 -8.25 -4.78 2.16
CA GLN A 12 -7.62 -3.47 1.97
C GLN A 12 -6.86 -3.02 3.24
N GLN A 13 -7.43 -3.22 4.43
CA GLN A 13 -6.76 -2.92 5.71
C GLN A 13 -5.53 -3.81 5.94
N ILE A 14 -5.60 -5.10 5.60
CA ILE A 14 -4.45 -6.02 5.68
C ILE A 14 -3.32 -5.53 4.76
N ASN A 15 -3.65 -5.20 3.51
CA ASN A 15 -2.69 -4.69 2.54
C ASN A 15 -2.05 -3.37 3.00
N ALA A 16 -2.84 -2.45 3.58
CA ALA A 16 -2.32 -1.22 4.17
C ALA A 16 -1.29 -1.50 5.28
N LYS A 17 -1.60 -2.43 6.19
CA LYS A 17 -0.69 -2.84 7.28
C LYS A 17 0.61 -3.40 6.72
N LEU A 18 0.54 -4.27 5.71
CA LEU A 18 1.73 -4.83 5.06
C LEU A 18 2.58 -3.75 4.39
N ILE A 19 1.95 -2.78 3.71
CA ILE A 19 2.65 -1.62 3.12
C ILE A 19 3.36 -0.82 4.21
N PHE A 20 2.66 -0.44 5.27
CA PHE A 20 3.25 0.33 6.37
C PHE A 20 4.40 -0.41 7.03
N HIS A 21 4.26 -1.71 7.24
CA HIS A 21 5.33 -2.57 7.77
C HIS A 21 6.54 -2.63 6.83
N ALA A 22 6.32 -2.80 5.52
CA ALA A 22 7.39 -2.80 4.53
C ALA A 22 8.13 -1.46 4.48
N ILE A 23 7.42 -0.34 4.62
CA ILE A 23 7.99 1.01 4.68
C ILE A 23 8.79 1.21 5.97
N ALA A 24 8.24 0.81 7.12
CA ALA A 24 8.89 0.92 8.42
C ALA A 24 10.20 0.11 8.45
N ASN A 25 10.16 -1.12 7.95
CA ASN A 25 11.32 -2.02 7.91
C ASN A 25 12.33 -1.69 6.81
N TYR A 26 12.04 -0.72 5.95
CA TYR A 26 13.07 -0.12 5.10
C TYR A 26 14.01 0.81 5.91
N LYS A 27 13.62 1.21 7.13
CA LYS A 27 14.43 2.00 8.05
C LYS A 27 15.15 1.11 9.07
N LYS A 28 16.42 1.44 9.29
CA LYS A 28 17.25 1.10 10.47
C LYS A 28 17.69 -0.36 10.63
N SER A 29 18.60 -0.79 9.77
CA SER A 29 19.76 -1.45 10.32
C SER A 29 20.99 -0.57 10.00
N PRO A 30 21.69 -0.02 11.02
CA PRO A 30 22.98 0.63 10.82
C PRO A 30 24.04 -0.31 10.22
N THR A 31 23.81 -1.63 10.34
CA THR A 31 24.74 -2.67 9.91
C THR A 31 24.41 -3.25 8.54
N ASP A 32 23.19 -3.08 8.03
CA ASP A 32 22.85 -3.53 6.68
C ASP A 32 23.35 -2.51 5.66
N ARG A 33 24.46 -2.85 4.97
CA ARG A 33 24.82 -2.17 3.73
C ARG A 33 23.64 -2.29 2.77
N LYS A 34 22.96 -1.17 2.52
CA LYS A 34 21.96 -1.09 1.46
C LYS A 34 22.69 -1.29 0.14
N THR A 35 22.64 -2.49 -0.42
CA THR A 35 23.10 -2.75 -1.78
C THR A 35 22.03 -2.33 -2.79
N VAL A 36 22.42 -2.10 -4.04
CA VAL A 36 21.46 -1.85 -5.13
C VAL A 36 20.45 -2.99 -5.23
N ALA A 37 20.90 -4.24 -5.07
CA ALA A 37 20.03 -5.42 -5.06
C ALA A 37 19.03 -5.41 -3.89
N PHE A 38 19.48 -5.07 -2.68
CA PHE A 38 18.60 -4.92 -1.52
C PHE A 38 17.51 -3.88 -1.77
N ILE A 39 17.87 -2.69 -2.26
CA ILE A 39 16.90 -1.62 -2.54
C ILE A 39 15.92 -2.06 -3.62
N LYS A 40 16.40 -2.71 -4.69
CA LYS A 40 15.56 -3.23 -5.78
C LYS A 40 14.53 -4.23 -5.25
N ASN A 41 14.96 -5.18 -4.42
CA ASN A 41 14.08 -6.21 -3.85
C ASN A 41 13.03 -5.61 -2.93
N LYS A 42 13.42 -4.69 -2.03
CA LYS A 42 12.48 -3.98 -1.15
C LYS A 42 11.48 -3.13 -1.95
N PHE A 43 11.94 -2.45 -2.99
CA PHE A 43 11.07 -1.66 -3.87
C PHE A 43 10.08 -2.54 -4.63
N GLN A 44 10.52 -3.70 -5.14
CA GLN A 44 9.64 -4.65 -5.81
C GLN A 44 8.55 -5.20 -4.88
N GLY A 45 8.91 -5.61 -3.66
CA GLY A 45 7.95 -6.06 -2.66
C GLY A 45 6.92 -4.97 -2.32
N LEU A 46 7.38 -3.75 -2.08
CA LEU A 46 6.50 -2.60 -1.82
C LEU A 46 5.56 -2.31 -3.02
N ARG A 47 6.06 -2.43 -4.25
CA ARG A 47 5.26 -2.23 -5.47
C ARG A 47 4.16 -3.30 -5.61
N ILE A 48 4.46 -4.56 -5.31
CA ILE A 48 3.46 -5.65 -5.36
C ILE A 48 2.33 -5.36 -4.38
N LEU A 49 2.66 -5.06 -3.12
CA LEU A 49 1.67 -4.73 -2.09
C LEU A 49 0.81 -3.52 -2.49
N TRP A 50 1.42 -2.50 -3.09
CA TRP A 50 0.69 -1.34 -3.59
C TRP A 50 -0.29 -1.69 -4.71
N LEU A 51 0.12 -2.52 -5.68
CA LEU A 51 -0.77 -2.97 -6.77
C LEU A 51 -1.96 -3.77 -6.23
N GLU A 52 -1.73 -4.64 -5.24
CA GLU A 52 -2.80 -5.39 -4.58
C GLU A 52 -3.76 -4.48 -3.83
N PHE A 53 -3.24 -3.52 -3.05
CA PHE A 53 -4.06 -2.51 -2.38
C PHE A 53 -4.92 -1.74 -3.38
N HIS A 54 -4.34 -1.25 -4.47
CA HIS A 54 -5.03 -0.46 -5.48
C HIS A 54 -6.09 -1.27 -6.23
N ARG A 55 -5.84 -2.56 -6.48
CA ARG A 55 -6.82 -3.47 -7.07
C ARG A 55 -8.04 -3.65 -6.17
N ARG A 56 -7.83 -3.82 -4.86
CA ARG A 56 -8.94 -3.92 -3.89
C ARG A 56 -9.73 -2.63 -3.79
N ASP A 57 -9.05 -1.49 -3.74
CA ASP A 57 -9.69 -0.17 -3.76
C ASP A 57 -10.60 0.01 -4.99
N TRP A 58 -10.09 -0.36 -6.18
CA TRP A 58 -10.88 -0.32 -7.40
C TRP A 58 -12.11 -1.23 -7.32
N GLN A 59 -11.97 -2.46 -6.83
CA GLN A 59 -13.10 -3.37 -6.65
C GLN A 59 -14.15 -2.80 -5.69
N ILE A 60 -13.72 -2.21 -4.57
CA ILE A 60 -14.61 -1.56 -3.60
C ILE A 60 -15.38 -0.43 -4.27
N ARG A 61 -14.72 0.48 -5.00
CA ARG A 61 -15.38 1.57 -5.74
C ARG A 61 -16.42 1.06 -6.73
N GLN A 62 -16.09 0.01 -7.50
CA GLN A 62 -17.02 -0.59 -8.47
C GLN A 62 -18.25 -1.19 -7.80
N HIS A 63 -18.07 -1.88 -6.67
CA HIS A 63 -19.20 -2.46 -5.93
C HIS A 63 -20.02 -1.40 -5.18
N TYR A 64 -19.37 -0.36 -4.69
CA TYR A 64 -20.00 0.77 -4.00
C TYR A 64 -20.87 1.60 -4.95
N ASN A 65 -20.36 1.95 -6.14
CA ASN A 65 -21.13 2.66 -7.17
C ASN A 65 -22.37 1.90 -7.64
N LYS A 66 -22.37 0.57 -7.49
CA LYS A 66 -23.50 -0.31 -7.82
C LYS A 66 -24.46 -0.53 -6.65
N SER A 67 -24.11 -0.06 -5.45
CA SER A 67 -24.93 -0.24 -4.24
C SER A 67 -25.75 1.02 -3.93
N VAL A 68 -27.02 0.83 -3.58
CA VAL A 68 -27.96 1.91 -3.23
C VAL A 68 -27.60 2.59 -1.90
N VAL A 69 -26.80 1.93 -1.06
CA VAL A 69 -26.44 2.38 0.30
C VAL A 69 -25.19 3.25 0.23
N GLN A 70 -25.38 4.53 -0.08
CA GLN A 70 -24.33 5.48 -0.44
C GLN A 70 -23.56 6.14 0.72
N HIS A 71 -23.68 5.73 2.00
CA HIS A 71 -23.28 6.67 3.05
C HIS A 71 -22.29 6.27 4.16
N GLU A 72 -21.86 5.01 4.33
CA GLU A 72 -21.04 4.71 5.53
C GLU A 72 -19.74 3.94 5.31
N TYR A 73 -19.54 3.25 4.19
CA TYR A 73 -18.46 2.26 4.07
C TYR A 73 -17.23 2.68 3.25
N PHE A 74 -17.18 3.90 2.73
CA PHE A 74 -16.14 4.27 1.76
C PHE A 74 -14.81 4.66 2.44
N GLN A 75 -13.79 3.81 2.32
CA GLN A 75 -12.46 3.97 2.97
C GLN A 75 -11.52 4.98 2.27
N GLN A 76 -12.04 6.13 1.86
CA GLN A 76 -11.27 7.14 1.12
C GLN A 76 -10.04 7.63 1.88
N GLU A 77 -10.18 7.87 3.18
CA GLU A 77 -9.10 8.36 4.04
C GLU A 77 -7.95 7.35 4.12
N LEU A 78 -8.26 6.05 4.28
CA LEU A 78 -7.26 5.00 4.28
C LEU A 78 -6.52 4.95 2.93
N CYS A 79 -7.27 5.05 1.81
CA CYS A 79 -6.67 5.07 0.48
C CYS A 79 -5.70 6.26 0.32
N SER A 80 -6.11 7.46 0.70
CA SER A 80 -5.27 8.67 0.65
C SER A 80 -4.00 8.52 1.50
N LEU A 81 -4.15 8.01 2.73
CA LEU A 81 -3.01 7.81 3.64
C LEU A 81 -2.01 6.80 3.08
N VAL A 82 -2.47 5.64 2.61
CA VAL A 82 -1.59 4.60 2.05
C VAL A 82 -0.86 5.12 0.80
N HIS A 83 -1.57 5.87 -0.05
CA HIS A 83 -0.99 6.51 -1.24
C HIS A 83 0.15 7.47 -0.87
N GLU A 84 -0.09 8.37 0.06
CA GLU A 84 0.91 9.34 0.53
C GLU A 84 2.16 8.62 1.04
N LYS A 85 2.01 7.63 1.93
CA LYS A 85 3.14 6.88 2.49
C LYS A 85 3.89 6.08 1.43
N TYR A 86 3.18 5.46 0.50
CA TYR A 86 3.79 4.76 -0.64
C TYR A 86 4.66 5.70 -1.47
N MET A 87 4.16 6.89 -1.82
CA MET A 87 4.88 7.85 -2.64
C MET A 87 6.15 8.37 -1.94
N LEU A 88 6.06 8.68 -0.64
CA LEU A 88 7.23 9.07 0.16
C LEU A 88 8.29 7.96 0.21
N ALA A 89 7.88 6.71 0.40
CA ALA A 89 8.78 5.57 0.42
C ALA A 89 9.46 5.33 -0.93
N ARG A 90 8.68 5.39 -2.03
CA ARG A 90 9.20 5.29 -3.41
C ARG A 90 10.27 6.35 -3.68
N LEU A 91 9.96 7.62 -3.39
CA LEU A 91 10.91 8.73 -3.58
C LEU A 91 12.20 8.53 -2.78
N ARG A 92 12.09 8.04 -1.54
CA ARG A 92 13.25 7.75 -0.71
C ARG A 92 14.09 6.59 -1.26
N MET A 93 13.48 5.48 -1.65
CA MET A 93 14.19 4.33 -2.23
C MET A 93 14.89 4.70 -3.53
N SER A 94 14.28 5.53 -4.38
CA SER A 94 14.92 6.05 -5.59
C SER A 94 16.14 6.92 -5.29
N ARG A 95 16.09 7.77 -4.25
CA ARG A 95 17.25 8.57 -3.82
C ARG A 95 18.37 7.68 -3.28
N ASP A 96 18.04 6.72 -2.41
CA ASP A 96 19.03 5.80 -1.84
C ASP A 96 19.73 4.98 -2.96
N LYS A 97 18.99 4.57 -4.00
CA LYS A 97 19.57 3.89 -5.18
C LYS A 97 20.55 4.76 -5.96
N LYS A 98 20.33 6.08 -6.05
CA LYS A 98 21.23 7.01 -6.76
C LYS A 98 22.50 7.35 -5.97
N ARG A 99 22.50 7.14 -4.65
CA ARG A 99 23.60 7.50 -3.75
C ARG A 99 24.64 6.38 -3.60
N ILE A 100 24.28 5.15 -3.96
CA ILE A 100 25.15 3.96 -3.99
C ILE A 100 25.78 3.87 -5.37
#